data_AF-A0A6P6S5F6-F1
#
_entry.id   AF-A0A6P6S5F6-F1
#
_cell.length_a   1.000
_cell.length_b   1.000
_cell.length_c   1.000
_cell.angle_alpha   90.00
_cell.angle_beta   90.00
_cell.angle_gamma   90.00
#
_symmetry.space_group_name_H-M   'P 1'
#
loop_
_entity.id
_entity.type
_entity.pdbx_description
1 polymer ?
#
loop_
_entity_poly.entity_id
_entity_poly.type
_entity_poly.pdbx_seq_one_letter_code
_entity_poly.pdbx_strand_id
1 'polypeptide(L)'
;MDPAKTRLFFQPVSPSHYDGRDWNQPEARNCADQTEPVLGSVYPGRLPPALGLQKEALSLIKKPVTLLDITHLSQFRKDGHPSVYGQDGRSGMDCLHWCVGGVPDIWNEILYNLLFIP
;
A
#
# COMPACT_ATOMS: atom_id res chain seq x y z
N MET A 1 14.24 16.78 -17.13
CA MET A 1 14.42 15.38 -16.69
C MET A 1 15.02 14.62 -17.84
N ASP A 2 16.27 14.22 -17.64
CA ASP A 2 17.12 13.48 -18.57
C ASP A 2 17.05 11.99 -18.16
N PRO A 3 16.40 11.10 -18.94
CA PRO A 3 16.28 9.69 -18.58
C PRO A 3 17.60 8.94 -18.44
N ALA A 4 18.70 9.46 -19.01
CA ALA A 4 20.04 8.86 -18.85
C ALA A 4 20.65 9.14 -17.46
N LYS A 5 20.16 10.16 -16.75
CA LYS A 5 20.67 10.58 -15.43
C LYS A 5 19.62 10.45 -14.32
N THR A 6 18.36 10.23 -14.66
CA THR A 6 17.27 10.23 -13.70
C THR A 6 16.33 9.06 -13.96
N ARG A 7 16.13 8.25 -12.94
CA ARG A 7 15.09 7.22 -12.89
C ARG A 7 13.91 7.75 -12.10
N LEU A 8 12.72 7.72 -12.66
CA LEU A 8 11.50 8.18 -12.00
C LEU A 8 10.63 6.99 -11.61
N PHE A 9 10.25 6.96 -10.34
CA PHE A 9 9.34 5.98 -9.78
C PHE A 9 8.08 6.69 -9.30
N PHE A 10 6.94 6.03 -9.48
CA PHE A 10 5.66 6.49 -8.94
C PHE A 10 5.17 5.47 -7.92
N GLN A 11 5.01 5.89 -6.68
CA GLN A 11 4.33 5.09 -5.67
C GLN A 11 2.82 5.31 -5.82
N PRO A 12 2.03 4.26 -6.10
CA PRO A 12 0.59 4.36 -6.18
C PRO A 12 -0.04 4.51 -4.79
N VAL A 13 -1.36 4.59 -4.78
CA VAL A 13 -2.17 4.62 -3.57
C VAL A 13 -1.78 3.50 -2.60
N SER A 14 -1.47 3.90 -1.36
CA SER A 14 -1.39 2.98 -0.24
C SER A 14 -2.81 2.65 0.23
N PRO A 15 -3.19 1.37 0.37
CA PRO A 15 -4.51 1.01 0.86
C PRO A 15 -4.69 1.39 2.33
N SER A 16 -5.94 1.59 2.72
CA SER A 16 -6.36 1.71 4.12
C SER A 16 -7.22 0.50 4.52
N HIS A 17 -7.39 0.28 5.81
CA HIS A 17 -8.15 -0.85 6.35
C HIS A 17 -9.21 -0.41 7.37
N TYR A 18 -10.12 0.46 6.92
CA TYR A 18 -11.23 0.96 7.75
C TYR A 18 -12.52 0.14 7.67
N ASP A 19 -12.59 -0.90 6.83
CA ASP A 19 -13.81 -1.68 6.61
C ASP A 19 -13.50 -3.17 6.45
N GLY A 20 -13.88 -3.98 7.43
CA GLY A 20 -13.62 -5.42 7.42
C GLY A 20 -14.30 -6.20 6.31
N ARG A 21 -15.29 -5.61 5.64
CA ARG A 21 -15.91 -6.20 4.46
C ARG A 21 -14.91 -6.36 3.31
N ASP A 22 -13.89 -5.51 3.24
CA ASP A 22 -12.84 -5.60 2.22
C ASP A 22 -11.99 -6.88 2.34
N TRP A 23 -11.92 -7.49 3.54
CA TRP A 23 -11.22 -8.75 3.77
C TRP A 23 -12.14 -9.86 4.29
N ASN A 24 -13.43 -9.78 3.96
CA ASN A 24 -14.46 -10.78 4.28
C ASN A 24 -14.64 -11.07 5.79
N GLN A 25 -14.46 -10.04 6.63
CA GLN A 25 -14.73 -10.06 8.06
C GLN A 25 -15.66 -8.90 8.43
N PRO A 26 -16.98 -9.02 8.15
CA PRO A 26 -17.91 -7.90 8.31
C PRO A 26 -18.06 -7.40 9.75
N GLU A 27 -17.71 -8.21 10.76
CA GLU A 27 -17.71 -7.83 12.17
C GLU A 27 -16.51 -6.92 12.54
N ALA A 28 -15.43 -6.96 11.74
CA ALA A 28 -14.27 -6.11 11.95
C ALA A 28 -14.60 -4.69 11.45
N ARG A 29 -14.69 -3.74 12.38
CA ARG A 29 -15.06 -2.34 12.07
C ARG A 29 -13.92 -1.53 11.45
N ASN A 30 -12.68 -2.01 11.56
CA ASN A 30 -11.45 -1.38 11.09
C ASN A 30 -10.28 -2.35 11.36
N CYS A 31 -9.04 -1.86 11.27
CA CYS A 31 -7.82 -2.61 11.54
C CYS A 31 -7.54 -2.92 13.03
N ALA A 32 -8.44 -2.57 13.96
CA ALA A 32 -8.34 -2.98 15.35
C ALA A 32 -8.28 -4.50 15.47
N ASP A 33 -7.42 -4.96 16.38
CA ASP A 33 -7.24 -6.36 16.74
C ASP A 33 -6.86 -7.27 15.55
N GLN A 34 -6.44 -6.68 14.42
CA GLN A 34 -5.91 -7.42 13.28
C GLN A 34 -4.42 -7.67 13.50
N THR A 35 -4.05 -8.92 13.77
CA THR A 35 -2.67 -9.32 14.07
C THR A 35 -2.03 -10.20 13.00
N GLU A 36 -2.83 -10.62 12.02
CA GLU A 36 -2.39 -11.45 10.90
C GLU A 36 -2.80 -10.83 9.56
N PRO A 37 -2.01 -11.04 8.50
CA PRO A 37 -2.39 -10.63 7.16
C PRO A 37 -3.63 -11.39 6.70
N VAL A 38 -4.25 -10.93 5.62
CA VAL A 38 -5.19 -11.74 4.86
C VAL A 38 -4.42 -12.93 4.28
N LEU A 39 -4.92 -14.14 4.54
CA LEU A 39 -4.29 -15.36 4.05
C LEU A 39 -4.78 -15.72 2.64
N GLY A 40 -3.93 -16.40 1.88
CA GLY A 40 -4.20 -16.83 0.51
C GLY A 40 -3.59 -15.91 -0.55
N SER A 41 -3.90 -16.20 -1.81
CA SER A 41 -3.32 -15.49 -2.97
C SER A 41 -4.28 -14.50 -3.64
N VAL A 42 -5.52 -14.42 -3.16
CA VAL A 42 -6.56 -13.56 -3.74
C VAL A 42 -7.14 -12.70 -2.63
N TYR A 43 -7.02 -11.38 -2.77
CA TYR A 43 -7.65 -10.45 -1.84
C TYR A 43 -9.16 -10.39 -2.11
N PRO A 44 -10.03 -10.53 -1.10
CA PRO A 44 -11.49 -10.55 -1.31
C PRO A 44 -12.06 -9.22 -1.81
N GLY A 45 -11.47 -8.12 -1.36
CA GLY A 45 -11.91 -6.77 -1.69
C GLY A 45 -11.44 -6.31 -3.06
N ARG A 46 -11.94 -5.15 -3.47
CA ARG A 46 -11.55 -4.53 -4.74
C ARG A 46 -10.26 -3.74 -4.58
N LEU A 47 -9.55 -3.51 -5.69
CA LEU A 47 -8.48 -2.52 -5.71
C LEU A 47 -9.04 -1.12 -5.45
N PRO A 48 -8.30 -0.23 -4.77
CA PRO A 48 -8.72 1.16 -4.60
C PRO A 48 -8.94 1.81 -5.97
N PRO A 49 -10.09 2.49 -6.23
CA PRO A 49 -10.38 3.09 -7.53
C PRO A 49 -9.29 4.07 -8.02
N ALA A 50 -8.63 4.75 -7.09
CA ALA A 50 -7.51 5.66 -7.36
C ALA A 50 -6.34 4.98 -8.09
N LEU A 51 -6.11 3.67 -7.88
CA LEU A 51 -5.06 2.93 -8.58
C LEU A 51 -5.29 2.92 -10.09
N GLY A 52 -6.55 2.74 -10.52
CA GLY A 52 -6.91 2.75 -11.94
C GLY A 52 -6.62 4.10 -12.58
N LEU A 53 -7.06 5.19 -11.93
CA LEU A 53 -6.80 6.56 -12.38
C LEU A 53 -5.31 6.89 -12.41
N GLN A 54 -4.53 6.41 -11.43
CA GLN A 54 -3.08 6.57 -11.40
C GLN A 54 -2.42 5.83 -12.57
N LYS A 55 -2.82 4.58 -12.84
CA LYS A 55 -2.31 3.80 -13.98
C LYS A 55 -2.66 4.47 -15.32
N GLU A 56 -3.86 5.00 -15.46
CA GLU A 56 -4.28 5.76 -16.64
C GLU A 56 -3.44 7.04 -16.80
N ALA A 57 -3.31 7.85 -15.75
CA ALA A 57 -2.51 9.07 -15.79
C ALA A 57 -1.04 8.78 -16.16
N LEU A 58 -0.45 7.71 -15.60
CA LEU A 58 0.90 7.27 -15.95
C LEU A 58 1.03 6.85 -17.42
N SER A 59 -0.01 6.23 -18.00
CA SER A 59 -0.02 5.82 -19.42
C SER A 59 0.05 7.02 -20.39
N LEU A 60 -0.37 8.20 -19.95
CA LEU A 60 -0.32 9.44 -20.74
C LEU A 60 1.07 10.11 -20.69
N ILE A 61 1.95 9.68 -19.79
CA ILE A 61 3.28 10.27 -19.62
C ILE A 61 4.23 9.74 -20.69
N LYS A 62 4.79 10.64 -21.50
CA LYS A 62 5.74 10.29 -22.58
C LYS A 62 7.13 9.90 -22.07
N LYS A 63 7.51 10.32 -20.87
CA LYS A 63 8.81 10.01 -20.27
C LYS A 63 8.73 8.69 -19.50
N PRO A 64 9.82 7.90 -19.43
CA PRO A 64 9.82 6.67 -18.65
C PRO A 64 9.49 6.93 -17.18
N VAL A 65 8.44 6.28 -16.68
CA VAL A 65 8.06 6.22 -15.27
C VAL A 65 7.84 4.77 -14.90
N THR A 66 8.50 4.31 -13.84
CA THR A 66 8.28 2.96 -13.31
C THR A 66 7.24 3.03 -12.19
N LEU A 67 6.15 2.28 -12.33
CA LEU A 67 5.18 2.12 -11.24
C LEU A 67 5.78 1.19 -10.18
N LEU A 68 5.84 1.64 -8.94
CA LEU A 68 6.16 0.80 -7.80
C LEU A 68 4.87 0.08 -7.35
N ASP A 69 4.48 -1.02 -8.02
CA ASP A 69 3.17 -1.66 -7.86
C ASP A 69 3.01 -2.38 -6.49
N ILE A 70 2.81 -1.57 -5.44
CA ILE A 70 2.73 -1.97 -4.03
C ILE A 70 1.30 -2.03 -3.51
N THR A 71 0.30 -1.54 -4.24
CA THR A 71 -1.06 -1.42 -3.71
C THR A 71 -1.65 -2.79 -3.38
N HIS A 72 -1.59 -3.74 -4.31
CA HIS A 72 -2.25 -5.04 -4.12
C HIS A 72 -1.62 -5.87 -2.99
N LEU A 73 -0.28 -5.97 -2.94
CA LEU A 73 0.41 -6.68 -1.85
C LEU A 73 0.09 -6.04 -0.48
N SER A 74 -0.07 -4.72 -0.44
CA SER A 74 -0.33 -3.99 0.80
C SER A 74 -1.76 -4.18 1.29
N GLN A 75 -2.72 -4.54 0.42
CA GLN A 75 -4.09 -4.87 0.84
C GLN A 75 -4.13 -6.13 1.72
N PHE A 76 -3.20 -7.05 1.54
CA PHE A 76 -3.14 -8.22 2.41
C PHE A 76 -2.71 -7.87 3.83
N ARG A 77 -2.16 -6.67 4.06
CA ARG A 77 -1.48 -6.32 5.31
C ARG A 77 -2.36 -5.54 6.28
N LYS A 78 -3.60 -5.97 6.51
CA LYS A 78 -4.49 -5.37 7.52
C LYS A 78 -3.89 -5.33 8.94
N ASP A 79 -2.88 -6.17 9.20
CA ASP A 79 -2.08 -6.27 10.42
C ASP A 79 -0.97 -5.21 10.57
N GLY A 80 -0.64 -4.48 9.50
CA GLY A 80 0.53 -3.60 9.47
C GLY A 80 0.31 -2.20 10.03
N HIS A 81 -0.90 -1.88 10.48
CA HIS A 81 -1.28 -0.52 10.88
C HIS A 81 -0.99 -0.23 12.36
N PRO A 82 -0.70 1.04 12.72
CA PRO A 82 -0.59 1.45 14.12
C PRO A 82 -1.90 1.26 14.91
N SER A 83 -3.06 1.28 14.24
CA SER A 83 -4.36 1.16 14.89
C SER A 83 -4.53 2.23 15.97
N VAL A 84 -4.84 1.84 17.21
CA VAL A 84 -4.96 2.74 18.37
C VAL A 84 -3.63 3.30 18.86
N TYR A 85 -2.49 2.78 18.37
CA TYR A 85 -1.14 3.20 18.71
C TYR A 85 -0.54 4.22 17.72
N GLY A 86 -1.37 4.79 16.82
CA GLY A 86 -1.01 5.95 16.00
C GLY A 86 -0.74 7.21 16.83
N GLN A 87 -0.74 8.40 16.22
CA GLN A 87 -0.40 9.69 16.87
C GLN A 87 -0.88 9.84 18.34
N ASP A 88 0.01 9.47 19.25
CA ASP A 88 -0.14 9.46 20.72
C ASP A 88 -1.45 8.88 21.27
N GLY A 89 -2.16 8.02 20.51
CA GLY A 89 -3.50 7.52 20.85
C GLY A 89 -4.59 8.60 20.94
N ARG A 90 -4.28 9.86 20.61
CA ARG A 90 -5.19 11.02 20.72
C ARG A 90 -6.05 11.21 19.47
N SER A 91 -5.58 10.71 18.33
CA SER A 91 -6.17 10.93 17.00
C SER A 91 -7.24 9.91 16.60
N GLY A 92 -7.51 8.91 17.44
CA GLY A 92 -8.43 7.82 17.13
C GLY A 92 -7.76 6.68 16.35
N MET A 93 -8.55 5.96 15.55
CA MET A 93 -8.13 4.76 14.83
C MET A 93 -7.33 5.09 13.57
N ASP A 94 -6.05 4.70 13.54
CA ASP A 94 -5.18 4.85 12.38
C ASP A 94 -5.06 3.54 11.58
N CYS A 95 -5.84 3.45 10.50
CA CYS A 95 -5.77 2.35 9.53
C CYS A 95 -5.30 2.85 8.16
N LEU A 96 -4.56 3.98 8.13
CA LEU A 96 -4.02 4.59 6.92
C LEU A 96 -2.49 4.52 6.90
N HIS A 97 -1.85 4.87 8.01
CA HIS A 97 -0.39 4.80 8.14
C HIS A 97 0.08 3.40 8.49
N TRP A 98 1.38 3.16 8.43
CA TRP A 98 1.98 1.86 8.69
C TRP A 98 2.94 1.92 9.87
N CYS A 99 3.00 0.83 10.64
CA CYS A 99 4.12 0.58 11.54
C CYS A 99 5.44 0.47 10.73
N VAL A 100 6.54 0.94 11.30
CA VAL A 100 7.90 0.80 10.75
C VAL A 100 8.48 -0.54 11.23
N GLY A 101 9.36 -1.18 10.44
CA GLY A 101 9.69 -2.60 10.63
C GLY A 101 8.66 -3.52 9.96
N GLY A 102 8.05 -3.07 8.85
CA GLY A 102 6.82 -3.61 8.31
C GLY A 102 6.59 -3.32 6.82
N VAL A 103 5.35 -2.98 6.46
CA VAL A 103 4.92 -2.83 5.05
C VAL A 103 5.77 -1.84 4.24
N PRO A 104 6.13 -0.64 4.76
CA PRO A 104 6.98 0.30 4.03
C PRO A 104 8.39 -0.22 3.74
N ASP A 105 8.91 -1.13 4.56
CA ASP A 105 10.24 -1.69 4.34
C ASP A 105 10.23 -2.61 3.12
N ILE A 106 9.17 -3.39 2.91
CA ILE A 106 8.99 -4.17 1.68
C ILE A 106 8.88 -3.25 0.45
N TRP A 107 8.25 -2.09 0.57
CA TRP A 107 8.22 -1.12 -0.54
C TRP A 107 9.64 -0.63 -0.88
N ASN A 108 10.46 -0.37 0.14
CA ASN A 108 11.85 0.02 -0.02
C ASN A 108 12.71 -1.10 -0.62
N GLU A 109 12.48 -2.36 -0.23
CA GLU A 109 13.14 -3.52 -0.85
C GLU A 109 12.79 -3.63 -2.34
N ILE A 110 11.51 -3.48 -2.71
CA ILE A 110 11.10 -3.50 -4.13
C ILE A 110 11.76 -2.33 -4.89
N LEU A 111 11.75 -1.13 -4.31
CA LEU A 111 12.41 0.03 -4.90
C LEU A 111 13.92 -0.20 -5.07
N TYR A 112 14.59 -0.74 -4.05
CA TYR A 112 16.01 -1.06 -4.09
C TYR A 112 16.32 -2.06 -5.20
N ASN A 113 15.53 -3.13 -5.31
CA ASN A 113 15.68 -4.12 -6.38
C ASN A 113 15.51 -3.48 -7.76
N LEU A 114 14.48 -2.66 -7.95
CA LEU A 114 14.32 -1.94 -9.21
C LEU A 114 15.49 -0.99 -9.48
N LEU A 115 16.05 -0.34 -8.44
CA LEU A 115 17.16 0.61 -8.58
C LEU A 115 18.50 -0.04 -8.95
N PHE A 116 18.80 -1.22 -8.42
CA PHE A 116 20.16 -1.75 -8.45
C PHE A 116 20.29 -3.18 -8.97
N ILE A 117 19.20 -3.94 -9.06
CA ILE A 117 19.22 -5.30 -9.58
C ILE A 117 18.78 -5.30 -11.05
N PRO A 118 19.61 -5.85 -11.96
CA PRO A 118 19.35 -5.87 -13.40
C PRO A 118 18.21 -6.81 -13.80
#